data_AF-A0A074RF11-F1
#
_entry.id   AF-A0A074RF11-F1
#
_cell.length_a   1.000
_cell.length_b   1.000
_cell.length_c   1.000
_cell.angle_alpha   90.00
_cell.angle_beta   90.00
_cell.angle_gamma   90.00
#
_symmetry.space_group_name_H-M   'P 1'
#
loop_
_entity.id
_entity.type
_entity.pdbx_description
1 polymer ?
#
loop_
_entity_poly.entity_id
_entity_poly.type
_entity_poly.pdbx_seq_one_letter_code
_entity_poly.pdbx_strand_id
1 'polypeptide(L)'
;MILSRGFGILQTGPWWNLRTHLTHQQLPDDPVPVPEHIWQSLAPLERLHEPDLVGRLKLEQGLLRHLFSQDRQAADLFADAAKATKIQFQLTGALGKRTKFQNQGLTQLVLLAKSRNDGSEDEAKINVPETMQLNDDTLLEQTEYTSSTDHSFAGVDPANQPALRPLDQCILLGMCLNVRNTSPLYGLTSEQMMPYISQVMSHPRNWSVHTMALLIPSGACRSDAHGRQHALRVPPYVHSIPLPSKWAMEKELADRFLSIGVVKSALEIFERLEMWEGVVKCYQSIERRDRALEIVHDLSARREAQADVVIARGKTAEASPGRIRMDTAREAKLWCLLGELDPPSSLEHYNRAWQVSNSTSARAARALGGYHFARGDYTQAIPHLKSATALQPLLTRPWFLMGCAYVWEEAWVEARDAFTRCVGIDQEDGESWNNIASV
;
A
#
# COMPACT_ATOMS: atom_id res chain seq x y z
N MET A 1 24.52 -30.80 10.70
CA MET A 1 25.89 -30.37 10.35
C MET A 1 25.96 -29.02 9.63
N ILE A 2 24.93 -28.58 8.88
CA ILE A 2 24.92 -27.26 8.20
C ILE A 2 24.37 -26.14 9.09
N LEU A 3 23.31 -26.38 9.87
CA LEU A 3 22.68 -25.38 10.75
C LEU A 3 23.52 -24.97 11.97
N SER A 4 24.62 -25.67 12.25
CA SER A 4 25.51 -25.42 13.38
C SER A 4 26.74 -24.58 13.02
N ARG A 5 26.88 -24.17 11.75
CA ARG A 5 27.93 -23.26 11.29
C ARG A 5 27.28 -21.93 10.93
N GLY A 6 27.82 -20.81 11.44
CA GLY A 6 27.29 -19.48 11.16
C GLY A 6 27.25 -19.18 9.65
N PHE A 7 26.34 -18.29 9.24
CA PHE A 7 26.11 -17.89 7.83
C PHE A 7 27.37 -17.40 7.09
N GLY A 8 28.47 -17.12 7.78
CA GLY A 8 29.73 -16.64 7.19
C GLY A 8 30.46 -17.60 6.25
N ILE A 9 30.07 -18.88 6.17
CA ILE A 9 30.71 -19.87 5.28
C ILE A 9 30.03 -19.94 3.90
N LEU A 10 28.78 -19.48 3.80
CA LEU A 10 28.03 -19.51 2.56
C LEU A 10 28.25 -18.24 1.76
N GLN A 11 28.72 -18.36 0.51
CA GLN A 11 28.84 -17.22 -0.41
C GLN A 11 27.50 -16.52 -0.63
N THR A 12 26.38 -17.26 -0.59
CA THR A 12 25.01 -16.72 -0.71
C THR A 12 24.45 -16.20 0.63
N GLY A 13 25.18 -16.35 1.74
CA GLY A 13 24.74 -15.92 3.08
C GLY A 13 24.32 -14.45 3.13
N PRO A 14 25.13 -13.50 2.63
CA PRO A 14 24.75 -12.09 2.52
C PRO A 14 23.43 -11.84 1.76
N TRP A 15 23.20 -12.58 0.67
CA TRP A 15 21.98 -12.45 -0.13
C TRP A 15 20.75 -12.98 0.62
N TRP A 16 20.88 -14.11 1.32
CA TRP A 16 19.81 -14.60 2.20
C TRP A 16 19.52 -13.62 3.34
N ASN A 17 20.55 -12.95 3.87
CA ASN A 17 20.37 -11.92 4.88
C ASN A 17 19.56 -10.71 4.36
N LEU A 18 19.81 -10.27 3.12
CA LEU A 18 19.00 -9.25 2.45
C LEU A 18 17.52 -9.67 2.36
N ARG A 19 17.26 -10.92 1.97
CA ARG A 19 15.89 -11.46 1.87
C ARG A 19 15.19 -11.58 3.21
N THR A 20 15.93 -11.93 4.27
CA THR A 20 15.37 -11.92 5.62
C THR A 20 14.99 -10.51 6.05
N HIS A 21 15.76 -9.49 5.67
CA HIS A 21 15.36 -8.10 5.92
C HIS A 21 14.12 -7.69 5.14
N LEU A 22 14.03 -8.00 3.84
CA LEU A 22 12.83 -7.76 3.03
C LEU A 22 11.58 -8.38 3.67
N THR A 23 11.67 -9.63 4.10
CA THR A 23 10.55 -10.33 4.74
C THR A 23 10.27 -9.79 6.14
N HIS A 24 11.32 -9.44 6.88
CA HIS A 24 11.21 -8.89 8.22
C HIS A 24 10.49 -7.55 8.20
N GLN A 25 10.73 -6.66 7.22
CA GLN A 25 10.02 -5.39 7.14
C GLN A 25 8.51 -5.53 6.90
N GLN A 26 8.02 -6.70 6.50
CA GLN A 26 6.58 -6.97 6.39
C GLN A 26 5.92 -7.31 7.75
N LEU A 27 6.68 -7.37 8.84
CA LEU A 27 6.23 -7.81 10.16
C LEU A 27 6.08 -6.70 11.22
N PRO A 28 6.93 -5.67 11.32
CA PRO A 28 6.76 -4.60 12.29
C PRO A 28 5.88 -3.47 11.74
N ASP A 29 5.17 -2.78 12.66
CA ASP A 29 4.39 -1.59 12.33
C ASP A 29 5.27 -0.40 11.92
N ASP A 30 6.47 -0.30 12.53
CA ASP A 30 7.45 0.75 12.24
C ASP A 30 8.64 0.17 11.45
N PRO A 31 9.11 0.83 10.38
CA PRO A 31 10.24 0.34 9.58
C PRO A 31 11.52 0.32 10.43
N VAL A 32 12.21 -0.82 10.44
CA VAL A 32 13.46 -1.00 11.20
C VAL A 32 14.65 -0.72 10.29
N PRO A 33 15.53 0.25 10.59
CA PRO A 33 16.65 0.58 9.71
C PRO A 33 17.59 -0.61 9.51
N VAL A 34 18.07 -0.78 8.28
CA VAL A 34 18.99 -1.85 7.90
C VAL A 34 20.43 -1.40 8.17
N PRO A 35 21.20 -2.14 8.99
CA PRO A 35 22.61 -1.82 9.26
C PRO A 35 23.49 -1.72 8.01
N GLU A 36 24.42 -0.75 8.01
CA GLU A 36 25.25 -0.44 6.83
C GLU A 36 26.16 -1.61 6.37
N HIS A 37 26.60 -2.44 7.32
CA HIS A 37 27.46 -3.60 7.03
C HIS A 37 26.80 -4.63 6.11
N ILE A 38 25.46 -4.66 6.04
CA ILE A 38 24.73 -5.57 5.16
C ILE A 38 24.97 -5.18 3.70
N TRP A 39 24.94 -3.89 3.38
CA TRP A 39 25.20 -3.42 2.02
C TRP A 39 26.63 -3.74 1.56
N GLN A 40 27.61 -3.56 2.46
CA GLN A 40 29.01 -3.88 2.20
C GLN A 40 29.21 -5.38 1.93
N SER A 41 28.48 -6.24 2.64
CA SER A 41 28.55 -7.70 2.47
C SER A 41 28.04 -8.21 1.12
N LEU A 42 27.27 -7.40 0.38
CA LEU A 42 26.72 -7.75 -0.92
C LEU A 42 27.67 -7.42 -2.08
N ALA A 43 28.65 -6.54 -1.90
CA ALA A 43 29.56 -6.08 -2.96
C ALA A 43 30.27 -7.20 -3.74
N PRO A 44 30.70 -8.33 -3.12
CA PRO A 44 31.28 -9.45 -3.86
C PRO A 44 30.31 -10.13 -4.84
N LEU A 45 29.01 -10.15 -4.49
CA LEU A 45 27.96 -10.81 -5.29
C LEU A 45 27.52 -9.98 -6.49
N GLU A 46 27.87 -8.69 -6.52
CA GLU A 46 27.59 -7.82 -7.67
C GLU A 46 28.50 -8.11 -8.86
N ARG A 47 29.60 -8.85 -8.65
CA ARG A 47 30.61 -9.20 -9.67
C ARG A 47 30.46 -10.63 -10.20
N LEU A 48 29.29 -11.26 -10.01
CA LEU A 48 29.03 -12.60 -10.55
C LEU A 48 28.99 -12.57 -12.08
N HIS A 49 29.42 -13.66 -12.71
CA HIS A 49 29.45 -13.80 -14.18
C HIS A 49 28.05 -13.96 -14.80
N GLU A 50 27.09 -14.44 -14.01
CA GLU A 50 25.71 -14.70 -14.44
C GLU A 50 24.87 -13.40 -14.40
N PRO A 51 24.47 -12.84 -15.55
CA PRO A 51 23.78 -11.55 -15.62
C PRO A 51 22.41 -11.58 -14.90
N ASP A 52 21.71 -12.70 -14.95
CA ASP A 52 20.37 -12.85 -14.39
C ASP A 52 20.42 -12.90 -12.85
N LEU A 53 21.51 -13.45 -12.27
CA LEU A 53 21.73 -13.42 -10.82
C LEU A 53 22.08 -12.02 -10.33
N VAL A 54 22.95 -11.30 -11.07
CA VAL A 54 23.29 -9.91 -10.75
C VAL A 54 22.06 -9.01 -10.87
N GLY A 55 21.27 -9.16 -11.93
CA GLY A 55 20.02 -8.44 -12.13
C GLY A 55 19.02 -8.68 -11.00
N ARG A 56 18.85 -9.94 -10.58
CA ARG A 56 17.98 -10.28 -9.45
C ARG A 56 18.48 -9.70 -8.12
N LEU A 57 19.79 -9.73 -7.86
CA LEU A 57 20.36 -9.14 -6.65
C LEU A 57 20.11 -7.63 -6.60
N LYS A 58 20.38 -6.91 -7.71
CA LYS A 58 20.17 -5.46 -7.81
C LYS A 58 18.69 -5.08 -7.63
N LEU A 59 17.79 -5.86 -8.22
CA LEU A 59 16.36 -5.70 -8.02
C LEU A 59 15.95 -5.86 -6.54
N GLU A 60 16.42 -6.92 -5.87
CA GLU A 60 16.11 -7.14 -4.44
C GLU A 60 16.70 -6.04 -3.53
N GLN A 61 17.90 -5.53 -3.85
CA GLN A 61 18.47 -4.36 -3.16
C GLN A 61 17.60 -3.11 -3.38
N GLY A 62 17.15 -2.87 -4.61
CA GLY A 62 16.30 -1.74 -4.97
C GLY A 62 14.95 -1.78 -4.26
N LEU A 63 14.33 -2.97 -4.18
CA LEU A 63 13.08 -3.16 -3.43
C LEU A 63 13.24 -2.86 -1.94
N LEU A 64 14.36 -3.22 -1.33
CA LEU A 64 14.61 -2.90 0.08
C LEU A 64 14.78 -1.39 0.29
N ARG A 65 15.51 -0.70 -0.60
CA ARG A 65 15.65 0.77 -0.56
C ARG A 65 14.30 1.48 -0.77
N HIS A 66 13.48 0.95 -1.68
CA HIS A 66 12.13 1.43 -1.95
C HIS A 66 11.23 1.34 -0.71
N LEU A 67 11.30 0.25 0.07
CA LEU A 67 10.55 0.12 1.33
C LEU A 67 10.90 1.23 2.36
N PHE A 68 12.14 1.74 2.33
CA PHE A 68 12.58 2.85 3.18
C PHE A 68 12.37 4.23 2.56
N SER A 69 11.58 4.34 1.48
CA SER A 69 11.37 5.61 0.76
C SER A 69 12.68 6.25 0.25
N GLN A 70 13.69 5.44 -0.04
CA GLN A 70 14.95 5.89 -0.64
C GLN A 70 14.88 5.78 -2.16
N ASP A 71 13.86 6.41 -2.75
CA ASP A 71 13.41 6.14 -4.12
C ASP A 71 14.46 6.48 -5.20
N ARG A 72 15.32 7.48 -4.95
CA ARG A 72 16.44 7.79 -5.87
C ARG A 72 17.42 6.62 -5.98
N GLN A 73 17.81 6.05 -4.85
CA GLN A 73 18.75 4.90 -4.83
C GLN A 73 18.08 3.64 -5.37
N ALA A 74 16.78 3.47 -5.09
CA ALA A 74 16.00 2.37 -5.66
C ALA A 74 15.94 2.47 -7.20
N ALA A 75 15.70 3.66 -7.75
CA ALA A 75 15.69 3.90 -9.19
C ALA A 75 17.02 3.54 -9.87
N ASP A 76 18.14 3.96 -9.27
CA ASP A 76 19.48 3.64 -9.78
C ASP A 76 19.72 2.12 -9.80
N LEU A 77 19.31 1.42 -8.73
CA LEU A 77 19.42 -0.04 -8.63
C LEU A 77 18.53 -0.78 -9.63
N PHE A 78 17.30 -0.30 -9.88
CA PHE A 78 16.43 -0.87 -10.91
C PHE A 78 16.99 -0.65 -12.32
N ALA A 79 17.56 0.52 -12.59
CA ALA A 79 18.26 0.79 -13.85
C ALA A 79 19.50 -0.11 -14.02
N ASP A 80 20.27 -0.35 -12.96
CA ASP A 80 21.40 -1.26 -13.00
C ASP A 80 20.98 -2.73 -13.17
N ALA A 81 19.86 -3.14 -12.57
CA ALA A 81 19.26 -4.45 -12.81
C ALA A 81 18.86 -4.64 -14.28
N ALA A 82 18.27 -3.61 -14.90
CA ALA A 82 17.94 -3.62 -16.32
C ALA A 82 19.18 -3.71 -17.22
N LYS A 83 20.25 -2.96 -16.89
CA LYS A 83 21.54 -3.05 -17.61
C LYS A 83 22.15 -4.45 -17.49
N ALA A 84 22.11 -5.06 -16.32
CA ALA A 84 22.66 -6.39 -16.06
C ALA A 84 21.94 -7.48 -16.87
N THR A 85 20.60 -7.45 -16.88
CA THR A 85 19.77 -8.38 -17.65
C THR A 85 19.80 -8.11 -19.16
N LYS A 86 20.19 -6.90 -19.56
CA LYS A 86 20.21 -6.39 -20.94
C LYS A 86 18.80 -6.28 -21.54
N ILE A 87 17.79 -6.03 -20.70
CA ILE A 87 16.45 -5.65 -21.17
C ILE A 87 16.52 -4.28 -21.85
N GLN A 88 15.89 -4.16 -23.01
CA GLN A 88 15.72 -2.89 -23.71
C GLN A 88 14.30 -2.42 -23.47
N PHE A 89 14.13 -1.19 -22.96
CA PHE A 89 12.81 -0.61 -22.79
C PHE A 89 12.81 0.89 -23.06
N GLN A 90 11.69 1.41 -23.54
CA GLN A 90 11.47 2.84 -23.75
C GLN A 90 10.02 3.20 -23.45
N LEU A 91 9.82 4.26 -22.68
CA LEU A 91 8.51 4.87 -22.48
C LEU A 91 8.28 5.89 -23.60
N THR A 92 7.24 5.69 -24.41
CA THR A 92 6.94 6.52 -25.58
C THR A 92 5.43 6.78 -25.70
N GLY A 93 5.03 7.69 -26.58
CA GLY A 93 3.63 7.88 -26.97
C GLY A 93 3.31 7.12 -28.25
N ALA A 94 2.15 6.46 -28.31
CA ALA A 94 1.61 5.88 -29.53
C ALA A 94 0.14 6.27 -29.71
N LEU A 95 -0.31 6.42 -30.95
CA LEU A 95 -1.72 6.67 -31.25
C LEU A 95 -2.54 5.40 -31.00
N GLY A 96 -3.53 5.49 -30.12
CA GLY A 96 -4.40 4.37 -29.79
C GLY A 96 -5.84 4.76 -29.47
N LYS A 97 -6.72 3.77 -29.50
CA LYS A 97 -8.15 3.89 -29.18
C LYS A 97 -8.47 3.08 -27.93
N ARG A 98 -9.31 3.62 -27.04
CA ARG A 98 -9.80 2.96 -25.81
C ARG A 98 -11.28 2.62 -25.86
N THR A 99 -12.03 3.19 -26.81
CA THR A 99 -13.47 2.94 -26.97
C THR A 99 -13.78 2.48 -28.39
N LYS A 100 -14.84 1.70 -28.54
CA LYS A 100 -15.30 1.16 -29.83
C LYS A 100 -15.78 2.25 -30.79
N PHE A 101 -16.25 3.39 -30.25
CA PHE A 101 -16.83 4.50 -31.03
C PHE A 101 -15.84 5.61 -31.37
N GLN A 102 -14.57 5.50 -30.94
CA GLN A 102 -13.54 6.49 -31.26
C GLN A 102 -13.12 6.40 -32.74
N ASN A 103 -13.38 7.47 -33.49
CA ASN A 103 -12.97 7.57 -34.89
C ASN A 103 -11.47 7.87 -35.02
N GLN A 104 -10.96 8.83 -34.24
CA GLN A 104 -9.56 9.26 -34.25
C GLN A 104 -8.79 8.61 -33.09
N GLY A 105 -7.55 8.18 -33.35
CA GLY A 105 -6.62 7.73 -32.32
C GLY A 105 -6.08 8.91 -31.52
N LEU A 106 -6.03 8.76 -30.20
CA LEU A 106 -5.40 9.74 -29.31
C LEU A 106 -4.03 9.24 -28.87
N THR A 107 -3.13 10.14 -28.54
CA THR A 107 -1.80 9.78 -28.01
C THR A 107 -1.95 9.14 -26.64
N GLN A 108 -1.48 7.91 -26.50
CA GLN A 108 -1.46 7.17 -25.26
C GLN A 108 -0.03 6.80 -24.91
N LEU A 109 0.26 6.73 -23.62
CA LEU A 109 1.57 6.35 -23.12
C LEU A 109 1.74 4.83 -23.24
N VAL A 110 2.85 4.38 -23.81
CA VAL A 110 3.17 2.97 -24.05
C VAL A 110 4.59 2.69 -23.61
N LEU A 111 4.78 1.55 -22.94
CA LEU A 111 6.09 1.01 -22.66
C LEU A 111 6.43 -0.04 -23.70
N LEU A 112 7.43 0.24 -24.54
CA LEU A 112 8.00 -0.73 -25.46
C LEU A 112 9.12 -1.45 -24.76
N ALA A 113 9.07 -2.78 -24.71
CA ALA A 113 10.09 -3.57 -24.03
C ALA A 113 10.46 -4.85 -24.79
N LYS A 114 11.74 -5.21 -24.73
CA LYS A 114 12.31 -6.41 -25.35
C LYS A 114 13.35 -7.03 -24.43
N SER A 115 13.13 -8.30 -24.07
CA SER A 115 14.09 -9.12 -23.34
C SER A 115 15.29 -9.53 -24.20
N ARG A 116 16.39 -9.93 -23.55
CA ARG A 116 17.55 -10.54 -24.24
C ARG A 116 17.14 -11.86 -24.91
N ASN A 117 17.53 -12.03 -26.17
CA ASN A 117 17.37 -13.30 -26.90
C ASN A 117 18.55 -14.22 -26.63
N ASP A 118 18.38 -15.18 -25.72
CA ASP A 118 19.39 -16.22 -25.40
C ASP A 118 18.85 -17.65 -25.59
N GLY A 119 17.69 -17.81 -26.24
CA GLY A 119 17.13 -19.11 -26.61
C GLY A 119 16.57 -19.93 -25.44
N SER A 120 16.59 -19.41 -24.20
CA SER A 120 15.86 -20.00 -23.09
C SER A 120 14.40 -19.52 -23.12
N GLU A 121 13.67 -19.95 -24.13
CA GLU A 121 12.23 -19.79 -24.12
C GLU A 121 11.68 -20.83 -23.16
N ASP A 122 11.46 -20.42 -21.90
CA ASP A 122 10.63 -21.18 -20.97
C ASP A 122 9.19 -21.16 -21.52
N GLU A 123 8.90 -21.94 -22.56
CA GLU A 123 7.56 -22.25 -23.08
C GLU A 123 6.78 -23.16 -22.11
N ALA A 124 6.96 -22.97 -20.81
CA ALA A 124 6.11 -23.61 -19.84
C ALA A 124 4.74 -22.92 -19.92
N LYS A 125 3.75 -23.61 -20.51
CA LYS A 125 2.32 -23.28 -20.34
C LYS A 125 2.02 -23.28 -18.85
N ILE A 126 2.01 -22.10 -18.26
CA ILE A 126 1.66 -21.93 -16.85
C ILE A 126 0.15 -21.79 -16.76
N ASN A 127 -0.42 -22.48 -15.78
CA ASN A 127 -1.83 -22.42 -15.45
C ASN A 127 -2.11 -21.06 -14.74
N VAL A 128 -2.11 -19.98 -15.52
CA VAL A 128 -2.54 -18.66 -15.06
C VAL A 128 -4.07 -18.63 -15.12
N PRO A 129 -4.76 -18.06 -14.12
CA PRO A 129 -6.21 -17.87 -14.20
C PRO A 129 -6.61 -17.15 -15.49
N GLU A 130 -7.72 -17.58 -16.07
CA GLU A 130 -8.25 -16.94 -17.27
C GLU A 130 -8.62 -15.48 -16.97
N THR A 131 -8.07 -14.55 -17.77
CA THR A 131 -8.43 -13.14 -17.68
C THR A 131 -9.87 -12.99 -18.13
N MET A 132 -10.77 -12.62 -17.21
CA MET A 132 -12.14 -12.31 -17.54
C MET A 132 -12.19 -11.05 -18.41
N GLN A 133 -12.86 -11.15 -19.56
CA GLN A 133 -13.12 -9.99 -20.42
C GLN A 133 -14.11 -9.05 -19.74
N LEU A 134 -13.85 -7.75 -19.82
CA LEU A 134 -14.70 -6.69 -19.31
C LEU A 134 -16.08 -6.72 -19.99
N ASN A 135 -16.13 -7.10 -21.29
CA ASN A 135 -17.33 -7.19 -22.12
C ASN A 135 -18.19 -5.92 -22.09
N ASP A 136 -17.55 -4.75 -22.05
CA ASP A 136 -18.25 -3.46 -22.04
C ASP A 136 -18.71 -3.06 -23.44
N ASP A 137 -19.92 -2.51 -23.56
CA ASP A 137 -20.48 -2.09 -24.86
C ASP A 137 -19.76 -0.87 -25.47
N THR A 138 -19.02 -0.11 -24.65
CA THR A 138 -18.38 1.15 -25.03
C THR A 138 -16.85 1.07 -25.04
N LEU A 139 -16.26 0.41 -24.05
CA LEU A 139 -14.81 0.31 -23.87
C LEU A 139 -14.22 -0.87 -24.65
N LEU A 140 -12.97 -0.72 -25.07
CA LEU A 140 -12.14 -1.81 -25.57
C LEU A 140 -11.45 -2.50 -24.39
N GLU A 141 -11.23 -3.82 -24.50
CA GLU A 141 -10.52 -4.63 -23.49
C GLU A 141 -9.08 -4.15 -23.28
N GLN A 142 -8.43 -3.80 -24.38
CA GLN A 142 -7.08 -3.25 -24.41
C GLN A 142 -7.04 -2.10 -25.41
N THR A 143 -6.14 -1.15 -25.19
CA THR A 143 -5.91 -0.09 -26.15
C THR A 143 -5.44 -0.68 -27.48
N GLU A 144 -6.19 -0.40 -28.55
CA GLU A 144 -5.79 -0.73 -29.90
C GLU A 144 -4.88 0.37 -30.45
N TYR A 145 -3.61 0.04 -30.71
CA TYR A 145 -2.64 0.96 -31.27
C TYR A 145 -2.67 0.95 -32.80
N THR A 146 -2.46 2.11 -33.40
CA THR A 146 -2.26 2.23 -34.85
C THR A 146 -0.82 1.85 -35.16
N SER A 147 -0.62 0.81 -35.99
CA SER A 147 0.71 0.37 -36.40
C SER A 147 1.37 1.43 -37.30
N SER A 148 2.26 2.25 -36.74
CA SER A 148 3.12 3.16 -37.50
C SER A 148 4.59 2.85 -37.22
N THR A 149 5.38 2.79 -38.28
CA THR A 149 6.83 2.50 -38.24
C THR A 149 7.62 3.53 -37.43
N ASP A 150 7.10 4.76 -37.33
CA ASP A 150 7.75 5.92 -36.73
C ASP A 150 7.85 5.84 -35.19
N HIS A 151 7.15 4.90 -34.55
CA HIS A 151 7.15 4.70 -33.11
C HIS A 151 7.76 3.36 -32.67
N SER A 152 8.44 2.64 -33.58
CA SER A 152 9.08 1.37 -33.25
C SER A 152 10.41 1.58 -32.51
N PHE A 153 10.58 0.90 -31.37
CA PHE A 153 11.84 0.86 -30.62
C PHE A 153 12.41 -0.55 -30.65
N ALA A 154 13.68 -0.70 -31.04
CA ALA A 154 14.35 -2.00 -31.14
C ALA A 154 13.62 -3.06 -32.01
N GLY A 155 12.82 -2.59 -32.98
CA GLY A 155 11.98 -3.42 -33.86
C GLY A 155 10.70 -3.95 -33.19
N VAL A 156 10.28 -3.36 -32.06
CA VAL A 156 9.03 -3.69 -31.35
C VAL A 156 7.94 -2.70 -31.75
N ASP A 157 6.80 -3.24 -32.19
CA ASP A 157 5.58 -2.49 -32.49
C ASP A 157 4.72 -2.39 -31.21
N PRO A 158 4.19 -1.20 -30.85
CA PRO A 158 3.19 -1.05 -29.78
C PRO A 158 2.05 -2.09 -29.80
N ALA A 159 1.56 -2.47 -30.99
CA ALA A 159 0.43 -3.38 -31.12
C ALA A 159 0.80 -4.86 -30.93
N ASN A 160 2.06 -5.24 -31.19
CA ASN A 160 2.50 -6.63 -31.15
C ASN A 160 3.87 -6.74 -30.48
N GLN A 161 3.85 -6.75 -29.15
CA GLN A 161 5.06 -6.80 -28.33
C GLN A 161 5.44 -8.24 -27.96
N PRO A 162 6.74 -8.58 -27.94
CA PRO A 162 7.19 -9.92 -27.57
C PRO A 162 7.00 -10.19 -26.07
N ALA A 163 6.83 -11.47 -25.72
CA ALA A 163 6.71 -11.89 -24.34
C ALA A 163 8.04 -11.71 -23.56
N LEU A 164 7.97 -10.98 -22.44
CA LEU A 164 9.13 -10.70 -21.60
C LEU A 164 9.49 -11.88 -20.68
N ARG A 165 10.75 -11.96 -20.25
CA ARG A 165 11.20 -12.92 -19.24
C ARG A 165 10.63 -12.55 -17.86
N PRO A 166 10.34 -13.52 -16.96
CA PRO A 166 9.78 -13.21 -15.65
C PRO A 166 10.65 -12.26 -14.80
N LEU A 167 11.99 -12.36 -14.89
CA LEU A 167 12.89 -11.44 -14.19
C LEU A 167 12.73 -10.00 -14.70
N ASP A 168 12.67 -9.83 -16.02
CA ASP A 168 12.50 -8.55 -16.69
C ASP A 168 11.14 -7.92 -16.34
N GLN A 169 10.08 -8.74 -16.27
CA GLN A 169 8.78 -8.32 -15.76
C GLN A 169 8.88 -7.79 -14.32
N CYS A 170 9.63 -8.47 -13.43
CA CYS A 170 9.84 -8.01 -12.05
C CYS A 170 10.57 -6.66 -12.01
N ILE A 171 11.56 -6.44 -12.88
CA ILE A 171 12.29 -5.16 -12.98
C ILE A 171 11.33 -4.03 -13.39
N LEU A 172 10.50 -4.26 -14.41
CA LEU A 172 9.49 -3.27 -14.84
C LEU A 172 8.47 -2.97 -13.74
N LEU A 173 8.02 -3.97 -12.97
CA LEU A 173 7.17 -3.74 -11.81
C LEU A 173 7.89 -2.94 -10.71
N GLY A 174 9.18 -3.19 -10.46
CA GLY A 174 10.00 -2.39 -9.55
C GLY A 174 10.08 -0.92 -9.96
N MET A 175 10.29 -0.64 -11.25
CA MET A 175 10.28 0.72 -11.80
C MET A 175 8.90 1.37 -11.68
N CYS A 176 7.82 0.63 -11.97
CA CYS A 176 6.44 1.08 -11.80
C CYS A 176 6.14 1.50 -10.35
N LEU A 177 6.60 0.70 -9.36
CA LEU A 177 6.47 1.02 -7.95
C LEU A 177 7.27 2.28 -7.57
N ASN A 178 8.44 2.50 -8.17
CA ASN A 178 9.21 3.70 -7.93
C ASN A 178 8.47 4.96 -8.41
N VAL A 179 7.84 4.92 -9.59
CA VAL A 179 7.00 6.02 -10.10
C VAL A 179 5.88 6.34 -9.10
N ARG A 180 5.27 5.31 -8.49
CA ARG A 180 4.23 5.49 -7.47
C ARG A 180 4.71 6.26 -6.24
N ASN A 181 5.94 6.03 -5.78
CA ASN A 181 6.47 6.70 -4.58
C ASN A 181 6.99 8.11 -4.87
N THR A 182 7.52 8.35 -6.07
CA THR A 182 8.09 9.65 -6.45
C THR A 182 7.05 10.63 -6.98
N SER A 183 5.91 10.13 -7.45
CA SER A 183 4.82 10.96 -7.97
C SER A 183 3.70 11.13 -6.92
N PRO A 184 3.04 12.29 -6.86
CA PRO A 184 1.85 12.47 -6.04
C PRO A 184 0.76 11.44 -6.36
N LEU A 185 -0.09 11.13 -5.38
CA LEU A 185 -1.26 10.27 -5.58
C LEU A 185 -2.29 10.97 -6.46
N TYR A 186 -2.16 10.82 -7.77
CA TYR A 186 -2.99 11.48 -8.78
C TYR A 186 -3.39 10.51 -9.90
N GLY A 187 -4.45 10.85 -10.65
CA GLY A 187 -4.88 10.11 -11.84
C GLY A 187 -3.75 9.94 -12.87
N LEU A 188 -2.90 10.96 -13.07
CA LEU A 188 -1.75 10.84 -13.98
C LEU A 188 -0.74 9.79 -13.51
N THR A 189 -0.55 9.60 -12.20
CA THR A 189 0.36 8.56 -11.69
C THR A 189 -0.17 7.19 -12.06
N SER A 190 -1.50 6.99 -12.01
CA SER A 190 -2.13 5.77 -12.52
C SER A 190 -1.85 5.58 -14.02
N GLU A 191 -2.06 6.61 -14.84
CA GLU A 191 -1.80 6.57 -16.28
C GLU A 191 -0.30 6.42 -16.61
N GLN A 192 0.62 6.90 -15.77
CA GLN A 192 2.07 6.70 -15.91
C GLN A 192 2.50 5.27 -15.55
N MET A 193 1.80 4.65 -14.60
CA MET A 193 2.08 3.30 -14.14
C MET A 193 1.49 2.23 -15.07
N MET A 194 0.31 2.49 -15.65
CA MET A 194 -0.41 1.54 -16.50
C MET A 194 0.42 0.92 -17.63
N PRO A 195 1.28 1.65 -18.36
CA PRO A 195 2.10 1.06 -19.44
C PRO A 195 3.03 -0.05 -18.97
N TYR A 196 3.57 0.05 -17.74
CA TYR A 196 4.40 -1.00 -17.14
C TYR A 196 3.56 -2.23 -16.81
N ILE A 197 2.36 -2.01 -16.29
CA ILE A 197 1.45 -3.06 -15.83
C ILE A 197 0.84 -3.80 -17.02
N SER A 198 0.36 -3.07 -18.04
CA SER A 198 -0.20 -3.63 -19.27
C SER A 198 0.83 -4.52 -19.98
N GLN A 199 2.11 -4.13 -19.96
CA GLN A 199 3.16 -4.92 -20.61
C GLN A 199 3.48 -6.22 -19.88
N VAL A 200 3.28 -6.28 -18.56
CA VAL A 200 3.39 -7.53 -17.78
C VAL A 200 2.12 -8.39 -17.93
N MET A 201 0.95 -7.76 -18.05
CA MET A 201 -0.34 -8.44 -18.19
C MET A 201 -0.57 -9.04 -19.58
N SER A 202 0.01 -8.48 -20.65
CA SER A 202 -0.16 -8.97 -22.02
C SER A 202 0.33 -10.42 -22.19
N HIS A 203 1.40 -10.79 -21.50
CA HIS A 203 2.01 -12.12 -21.60
C HIS A 203 2.40 -12.66 -20.20
N PRO A 204 1.44 -13.21 -19.43
CA PRO A 204 1.71 -13.70 -18.09
C PRO A 204 2.53 -14.99 -18.13
N ARG A 205 3.81 -14.91 -17.78
CA ARG A 205 4.73 -16.06 -17.68
C ARG A 205 4.96 -16.53 -16.26
N ASN A 206 4.35 -15.90 -15.27
CA ASN A 206 4.48 -16.33 -13.88
C ASN A 206 3.27 -15.84 -13.08
N TRP A 207 2.67 -16.75 -12.30
CA TRP A 207 1.50 -16.43 -11.48
C TRP A 207 1.77 -15.34 -10.44
N SER A 208 2.92 -15.36 -9.76
CA SER A 208 3.23 -14.38 -8.70
C SER A 208 3.46 -12.98 -9.28
N VAL A 209 4.15 -12.91 -10.43
CA VAL A 209 4.40 -11.66 -11.16
C VAL A 209 3.10 -11.10 -11.74
N HIS A 210 2.26 -11.95 -12.33
CA HIS A 210 0.95 -11.54 -12.85
C HIS A 210 0.02 -11.07 -11.73
N THR A 211 -0.02 -11.79 -10.61
CA THR A 211 -0.80 -11.39 -9.42
C THR A 211 -0.32 -10.05 -8.90
N MET A 212 1.00 -9.82 -8.81
CA MET A 212 1.54 -8.53 -8.40
C MET A 212 1.13 -7.39 -9.36
N ALA A 213 1.16 -7.64 -10.68
CA ALA A 213 0.72 -6.67 -11.67
C ALA A 213 -0.76 -6.27 -11.47
N LEU A 214 -1.64 -7.21 -11.09
CA LEU A 214 -3.04 -6.94 -10.79
C LEU A 214 -3.25 -6.20 -9.45
N LEU A 215 -2.38 -6.42 -8.47
CA LEU A 215 -2.50 -5.84 -7.13
C LEU A 215 -1.99 -4.39 -7.05
N ILE A 216 -1.10 -3.98 -7.96
CA ILE A 216 -0.57 -2.61 -7.99
C ILE A 216 -1.68 -1.57 -8.27
N PRO A 217 -2.53 -1.73 -9.31
CA PRO A 217 -3.64 -0.82 -9.59
C PRO A 217 -4.71 -0.78 -8.51
N SER A 218 -5.01 -1.92 -7.87
CA SER A 218 -6.07 -2.01 -6.86
C SER A 218 -5.73 -1.27 -5.57
N GLY A 219 -4.49 -0.80 -5.40
CA GLY A 219 -4.03 -0.14 -4.18
C GLY A 219 -3.79 -1.11 -3.02
N ALA A 220 -3.94 -2.42 -3.25
CA ALA A 220 -3.73 -3.47 -2.24
C ALA A 220 -2.30 -3.48 -1.67
N CYS A 221 -1.33 -2.95 -2.42
CA CYS A 221 0.04 -2.74 -1.93
C CYS A 221 0.16 -1.69 -0.82
N ARG A 222 -0.90 -0.92 -0.50
CA ARG A 222 -0.91 0.03 0.62
C ARG A 222 -1.15 -0.65 1.98
N SER A 223 -1.54 -1.91 1.97
CA SER A 223 -2.02 -2.60 3.15
C SER A 223 -0.86 -3.23 3.93
N ASP A 224 -0.40 -2.54 4.98
CA ASP A 224 0.47 -3.07 6.04
C ASP A 224 -0.28 -4.16 6.82
N ALA A 225 -0.42 -5.35 6.23
CA ALA A 225 -1.04 -6.48 6.89
C ALA A 225 -0.02 -7.56 7.22
N HIS A 226 0.02 -7.79 8.53
CA HIS A 226 1.01 -8.52 9.28
C HIS A 226 0.73 -10.02 9.25
N GLY A 227 1.77 -10.82 9.03
CA GLY A 227 1.71 -12.23 9.41
C GLY A 227 2.77 -13.09 8.73
N ARG A 228 3.20 -14.13 9.46
CA ARG A 228 4.27 -15.05 9.10
C ARG A 228 3.88 -15.94 7.93
N GLN A 229 4.61 -15.86 6.82
CA GLN A 229 4.45 -16.78 5.69
C GLN A 229 4.69 -18.22 6.15
N HIS A 230 3.63 -19.04 6.22
CA HIS A 230 3.78 -20.49 6.32
C HIS A 230 3.97 -21.09 4.93
N ALA A 231 4.78 -22.14 4.87
CA ALA A 231 5.32 -22.79 3.68
C ALA A 231 4.24 -23.42 2.78
N LEU A 232 3.58 -22.60 1.97
CA LEU A 232 3.17 -23.01 0.63
C LEU A 232 4.42 -22.97 -0.26
N ARG A 233 4.55 -23.92 -1.18
CA ARG A 233 5.63 -24.03 -2.17
C ARG A 233 5.97 -22.63 -2.71
N VAL A 234 7.09 -22.06 -2.24
CA VAL A 234 7.43 -20.65 -2.47
C VAL A 234 7.43 -20.41 -3.97
N PRO A 235 6.51 -19.58 -4.50
CA PRO A 235 6.50 -19.32 -5.93
C PRO A 235 7.86 -18.75 -6.36
N PRO A 236 8.35 -19.10 -7.56
CA PRO A 236 9.56 -18.48 -8.07
C PRO A 236 9.39 -16.94 -8.11
N TYR A 237 10.49 -16.21 -7.90
CA TYR A 237 10.57 -14.74 -7.84
C TYR A 237 9.91 -14.05 -6.63
N VAL A 238 9.43 -14.78 -5.60
CA VAL A 238 8.81 -14.17 -4.40
C VAL A 238 9.60 -13.03 -3.75
N HIS A 239 10.94 -13.12 -3.72
CA HIS A 239 11.76 -12.06 -3.13
C HIS A 239 12.04 -10.89 -4.09
N SER A 240 11.82 -11.11 -5.40
CA SER A 240 12.06 -10.16 -6.47
C SER A 240 10.83 -9.31 -6.80
N ILE A 241 9.72 -9.50 -6.09
CA ILE A 241 8.51 -8.68 -6.14
C ILE A 241 8.01 -8.45 -4.70
N PRO A 242 7.48 -7.26 -4.37
CA PRO A 242 6.92 -7.02 -3.04
C PRO A 242 5.48 -7.55 -2.98
N LEU A 243 5.32 -8.86 -3.14
CA LEU A 243 4.02 -9.51 -3.07
C LEU A 243 3.47 -9.40 -1.63
N PRO A 244 2.22 -8.94 -1.44
CA PRO A 244 1.64 -8.86 -0.11
C PRO A 244 1.42 -10.26 0.48
N SER A 245 1.35 -10.29 1.80
CA SER A 245 1.08 -11.51 2.55
C SER A 245 -0.35 -12.01 2.29
N LYS A 246 -0.61 -13.31 2.53
CA LYS A 246 -1.94 -13.90 2.32
C LYS A 246 -3.05 -13.15 3.06
N TRP A 247 -2.81 -12.79 4.31
CA TRP A 247 -3.74 -12.04 5.16
C TRP A 247 -3.90 -10.59 4.71
N ALA A 248 -2.87 -9.97 4.13
CA ALA A 248 -3.01 -8.66 3.51
C ALA A 248 -3.94 -8.70 2.31
N MET A 249 -3.81 -9.72 1.46
CA MET A 249 -4.72 -9.94 0.35
C MET A 249 -6.15 -10.25 0.82
N GLU A 250 -6.31 -11.10 1.83
CA GLU A 250 -7.63 -11.41 2.41
C GLU A 250 -8.28 -10.19 3.08
N LYS A 251 -7.51 -9.36 3.78
CA LYS A 251 -7.98 -8.09 4.33
C LYS A 251 -8.44 -7.16 3.22
N GLU A 252 -7.64 -6.94 2.19
CA GLU A 252 -8.03 -6.08 1.05
C GLU A 252 -9.32 -6.60 0.42
N LEU A 253 -9.44 -7.92 0.23
CA LEU A 253 -10.67 -8.54 -0.27
C LEU A 253 -11.87 -8.22 0.64
N ALA A 254 -11.70 -8.33 1.96
CA ALA A 254 -12.76 -8.01 2.92
C ALA A 254 -13.13 -6.51 2.91
N ASP A 255 -12.14 -5.62 2.82
CA ASP A 255 -12.36 -4.17 2.67
C ASP A 255 -13.14 -3.87 1.38
N ARG A 256 -12.81 -4.53 0.26
CA ARG A 256 -13.55 -4.41 -1.01
C ARG A 256 -14.97 -4.95 -0.89
N PHE A 257 -15.16 -6.14 -0.31
CA PHE A 257 -16.48 -6.70 -0.04
C PHE A 257 -17.34 -5.76 0.79
N LEU A 258 -16.78 -5.14 1.82
CA LEU A 258 -17.50 -4.14 2.61
C LEU A 258 -17.88 -2.92 1.75
N SER A 259 -16.98 -2.41 0.90
CA SER A 259 -17.25 -1.25 0.04
C SER A 259 -18.36 -1.47 -1.00
N ILE A 260 -18.54 -2.71 -1.47
CA ILE A 260 -19.60 -3.08 -2.42
C ILE A 260 -20.87 -3.60 -1.70
N GLY A 261 -20.89 -3.61 -0.36
CA GLY A 261 -22.04 -4.04 0.44
C GLY A 261 -22.15 -5.56 0.69
N VAL A 262 -21.14 -6.36 0.33
CA VAL A 262 -21.08 -7.81 0.63
C VAL A 262 -20.56 -8.01 2.07
N VAL A 263 -21.38 -7.61 3.05
CA VAL A 263 -20.92 -7.50 4.44
C VAL A 263 -20.68 -8.85 5.12
N LYS A 264 -21.46 -9.89 4.81
CA LYS A 264 -21.36 -11.20 5.47
C LYS A 264 -20.01 -11.89 5.19
N SER A 265 -19.60 -11.94 3.92
CA SER A 265 -18.31 -12.54 3.55
C SER A 265 -17.13 -11.72 4.07
N ALA A 266 -17.26 -10.38 4.10
CA ALA A 266 -16.27 -9.51 4.75
C ALA A 266 -16.13 -9.83 6.24
N LEU A 267 -17.26 -9.95 6.95
CA LEU A 267 -17.30 -10.29 8.37
C LEU A 267 -16.61 -11.62 8.67
N GLU A 268 -16.91 -12.68 7.90
CA GLU A 268 -16.28 -14.00 8.06
C GLU A 268 -14.75 -13.94 7.90
N ILE A 269 -14.25 -13.14 6.96
CA ILE A 269 -12.81 -12.92 6.78
C ILE A 269 -12.23 -12.14 7.96
N PHE A 270 -12.86 -11.05 8.37
CA PHE A 270 -12.36 -10.23 9.48
C PHE A 270 -12.38 -10.98 10.82
N GLU A 271 -13.40 -11.77 11.10
CA GLU A 271 -13.47 -12.62 12.31
C GLU A 271 -12.35 -13.68 12.28
N ARG A 272 -12.14 -14.35 11.14
CA ARG A 272 -11.06 -15.35 10.99
C ARG A 272 -9.66 -14.75 11.12
N LEU A 273 -9.47 -13.49 10.69
CA LEU A 273 -8.20 -12.76 10.81
C LEU A 273 -8.07 -12.00 12.14
N GLU A 274 -9.07 -12.09 13.03
CA GLU A 274 -9.13 -11.33 14.28
C GLU A 274 -8.96 -9.81 14.09
N MET A 275 -9.44 -9.29 12.94
CA MET A 275 -9.42 -7.88 12.60
C MET A 275 -10.66 -7.19 13.15
N TRP A 276 -10.68 -6.99 14.47
CA TRP A 276 -11.86 -6.56 15.21
C TRP A 276 -12.46 -5.22 14.78
N GLU A 277 -11.66 -4.28 14.26
CA GLU A 277 -12.20 -3.04 13.71
C GLU A 277 -13.04 -3.29 12.45
N GLY A 278 -12.60 -4.19 11.57
CA GLY A 278 -13.37 -4.60 10.41
C GLY A 278 -14.67 -5.29 10.82
N VAL A 279 -14.60 -6.16 11.84
CA VAL A 279 -15.77 -6.82 12.44
C VAL A 279 -16.79 -5.79 12.96
N VAL A 280 -16.34 -4.79 13.74
CA VAL A 280 -17.21 -3.72 14.25
C VAL A 280 -17.84 -2.93 13.09
N LYS A 281 -17.07 -2.56 12.07
CA LYS A 281 -17.59 -1.87 10.88
C LYS A 281 -18.64 -2.70 10.14
N CYS A 282 -18.43 -4.01 10.02
CA CYS A 282 -19.42 -4.92 9.44
C CYS A 282 -20.72 -4.94 10.26
N TYR A 283 -20.64 -5.07 11.59
CA TYR A 283 -21.84 -5.04 12.43
C TYR A 283 -22.54 -3.68 12.43
N GLN A 284 -21.79 -2.56 12.34
CA GLN A 284 -22.35 -1.22 12.13
C GLN A 284 -23.11 -1.15 10.79
N SER A 285 -22.53 -1.68 9.71
CA SER A 285 -23.16 -1.70 8.38
C SER A 285 -24.41 -2.60 8.32
N ILE A 286 -24.51 -3.63 9.17
CA ILE A 286 -25.71 -4.48 9.32
C ILE A 286 -26.71 -3.89 10.34
N GLU A 287 -26.41 -2.71 10.89
CA GLU A 287 -27.22 -2.04 11.94
C GLU A 287 -27.36 -2.83 13.25
N ARG A 288 -26.50 -3.83 13.48
CA ARG A 288 -26.47 -4.63 14.72
C ARG A 288 -25.48 -4.06 15.73
N ARG A 289 -25.77 -2.86 16.22
CA ARG A 289 -24.89 -2.13 17.15
C ARG A 289 -24.66 -2.87 18.47
N ASP A 290 -25.68 -3.57 18.97
CA ASP A 290 -25.58 -4.33 20.23
C ASP A 290 -24.45 -5.38 20.18
N ARG A 291 -24.34 -6.10 19.06
CA ARG A 291 -23.26 -7.09 18.86
C ARG A 291 -21.89 -6.42 18.74
N ALA A 292 -21.82 -5.28 18.07
CA ALA A 292 -20.58 -4.52 18.00
C ALA A 292 -20.13 -4.04 19.39
N LEU A 293 -21.05 -3.57 20.23
CA LEU A 293 -20.78 -3.17 21.61
C LEU A 293 -20.30 -4.36 22.45
N GLU A 294 -20.98 -5.51 22.38
CA GLU A 294 -20.56 -6.74 23.06
C GLU A 294 -19.11 -7.10 22.72
N ILE A 295 -18.74 -7.04 21.44
CA ILE A 295 -17.38 -7.36 20.98
C ILE A 295 -16.36 -6.37 21.54
N VAL A 296 -16.65 -5.06 21.49
CA VAL A 296 -15.71 -4.06 22.00
C VAL A 296 -15.54 -4.18 23.53
N HIS A 297 -16.61 -4.47 24.26
CA HIS A 297 -16.53 -4.75 25.71
C HIS A 297 -15.75 -6.03 26.02
N ASP A 298 -15.97 -7.12 25.28
CA ASP A 298 -15.20 -8.37 25.42
C ASP A 298 -13.70 -8.14 25.14
N LEU A 299 -13.36 -7.35 24.12
CA LEU A 299 -11.97 -7.00 23.82
C LEU A 299 -11.31 -6.19 24.94
N SER A 300 -12.03 -5.23 25.52
CA SER A 300 -11.56 -4.47 26.68
C SER A 300 -11.34 -5.38 27.90
N ALA A 301 -12.29 -6.27 28.20
CA ALA A 301 -12.19 -7.20 29.32
C ALA A 301 -11.04 -8.22 29.14
N ARG A 302 -10.89 -8.80 27.94
CA ARG A 302 -9.78 -9.71 27.62
C ARG A 302 -8.42 -9.03 27.81
N ARG A 303 -8.33 -7.74 27.49
CA ARG A 303 -7.12 -6.96 27.65
C ARG A 303 -6.81 -6.69 29.13
N GLU A 304 -7.79 -6.28 29.92
CA GLU A 304 -7.63 -6.11 31.38
C GLU A 304 -7.10 -7.39 32.02
N ALA A 305 -7.71 -8.53 31.69
CA ALA A 305 -7.25 -9.84 32.15
C ALA A 305 -5.80 -10.18 31.69
N GLN A 306 -5.44 -9.83 30.45
CA GLN A 306 -4.06 -10.02 29.97
C GLN A 306 -3.05 -9.13 30.73
N ALA A 307 -3.42 -7.88 31.03
CA ALA A 307 -2.59 -6.98 31.82
C ALA A 307 -2.37 -7.53 33.24
N ASP A 308 -3.43 -8.00 33.89
CA ASP A 308 -3.36 -8.60 35.23
C ASP A 308 -2.46 -9.84 35.26
N VAL A 309 -2.52 -10.69 34.24
CA VAL A 309 -1.64 -11.87 34.12
C VAL A 309 -0.17 -11.46 33.96
N VAL A 310 0.12 -10.42 33.19
CA VAL A 310 1.49 -9.91 33.02
C VAL A 310 2.03 -9.33 34.32
N ILE A 311 1.19 -8.63 35.09
CA ILE A 311 1.53 -8.10 36.42
C ILE A 311 1.76 -9.27 37.41
N ALA A 312 0.88 -10.27 37.42
CA ALA A 312 0.95 -11.42 38.32
C ALA A 312 2.14 -12.36 38.03
N ARG A 313 2.58 -12.46 36.77
CA ARG A 313 3.78 -13.23 36.37
C ARG A 313 5.10 -12.57 36.77
N GLY A 314 5.06 -11.43 37.47
CA GLY A 314 6.18 -10.63 37.96
C GLY A 314 7.57 -11.25 37.83
N LYS A 315 8.34 -10.79 36.82
CA LYS A 315 9.82 -10.71 36.81
C LYS A 315 10.33 -10.00 35.53
N THR A 316 10.88 -8.80 35.75
CA THR A 316 12.14 -8.28 35.18
C THR A 316 12.26 -7.97 33.67
N ALA A 317 11.23 -7.42 33.05
CA ALA A 317 11.47 -6.48 31.95
C ALA A 317 10.47 -5.35 32.11
N GLU A 318 10.94 -4.14 32.45
CA GLU A 318 10.15 -2.94 32.24
C GLU A 318 9.58 -3.03 30.81
N ALA A 319 8.26 -2.92 30.68
CA ALA A 319 7.64 -2.96 29.37
C ALA A 319 8.35 -1.90 28.52
N SER A 320 8.91 -2.32 27.38
CA SER A 320 9.65 -1.39 26.53
C SER A 320 8.74 -0.18 26.23
N PRO A 321 9.27 1.04 26.17
CA PRO A 321 8.46 2.24 25.89
C PRO A 321 7.59 2.06 24.64
N GLY A 322 8.09 1.32 23.64
CA GLY A 322 7.33 0.94 22.46
C GLY A 322 6.11 0.07 22.75
N ARG A 323 6.23 -0.96 23.61
CA ARG A 323 5.11 -1.83 23.99
C ARG A 323 4.03 -1.04 24.74
N ILE A 324 4.42 -0.19 25.68
CA ILE A 324 3.48 0.68 26.41
C ILE A 324 2.73 1.59 25.43
N ARG A 325 3.45 2.23 24.49
CA ARG A 325 2.86 3.07 23.45
C ARG A 325 1.86 2.31 22.56
N MET A 326 2.19 1.08 22.17
CA MET A 326 1.29 0.24 21.37
C MET A 326 0.04 -0.15 22.14
N ASP A 327 0.20 -0.51 23.41
CA ASP A 327 -0.92 -0.87 24.26
C ASP A 327 -1.83 0.34 24.48
N THR A 328 -1.30 1.52 24.84
CA THR A 328 -2.12 2.74 25.00
C THR A 328 -2.82 3.14 23.69
N ALA A 329 -2.15 3.02 22.54
CA ALA A 329 -2.75 3.28 21.23
C ALA A 329 -3.92 2.33 20.92
N ARG A 330 -3.77 1.03 21.20
CA ARG A 330 -4.85 0.04 21.04
C ARG A 330 -6.03 0.32 21.96
N GLU A 331 -5.78 0.81 23.18
CA GLU A 331 -6.84 1.14 24.14
C GLU A 331 -7.64 2.36 23.67
N ALA A 332 -6.92 3.42 23.29
CA ALA A 332 -7.53 4.62 22.76
C ALA A 332 -8.38 4.31 21.53
N LYS A 333 -7.96 3.35 20.71
CA LYS A 333 -8.75 2.86 19.56
C LYS A 333 -10.06 2.20 19.98
N LEU A 334 -10.05 1.35 21.03
CA LEU A 334 -11.28 0.72 21.55
C LEU A 334 -12.25 1.78 22.11
N TRP A 335 -11.75 2.75 22.87
CA TRP A 335 -12.55 3.87 23.36
C TRP A 335 -13.15 4.72 22.22
N CYS A 336 -12.41 4.92 21.13
CA CYS A 336 -12.97 5.58 19.94
C CYS A 336 -14.11 4.76 19.33
N LEU A 337 -13.95 3.44 19.21
CA LEU A 337 -15.01 2.56 18.70
C LEU A 337 -16.26 2.58 19.59
N LEU A 338 -16.09 2.60 20.92
CA LEU A 338 -17.21 2.76 21.85
C LEU A 338 -17.96 4.07 21.60
N GLY A 339 -17.25 5.18 21.43
CA GLY A 339 -17.91 6.46 21.16
C GLY A 339 -18.68 6.50 19.83
N GLU A 340 -18.24 5.73 18.83
CA GLU A 340 -18.97 5.58 17.56
C GLU A 340 -20.23 4.69 17.70
N LEU A 341 -20.22 3.76 18.66
CA LEU A 341 -21.29 2.76 18.87
C LEU A 341 -22.32 3.17 19.93
N ASP A 342 -21.94 4.06 20.85
CA ASP A 342 -22.74 4.52 21.98
C ASP A 342 -22.94 6.05 21.92
N PRO A 343 -23.88 6.55 21.11
CA PRO A 343 -24.11 7.99 20.93
C PRO A 343 -24.44 8.77 22.21
N PRO A 344 -25.20 8.24 23.19
CA PRO A 344 -25.45 8.94 24.46
C PRO A 344 -24.19 9.31 25.24
N SER A 345 -23.22 8.40 25.33
CA SER A 345 -21.97 8.60 26.10
C SER A 345 -20.74 8.83 25.21
N SER A 346 -20.94 9.19 23.93
CA SER A 346 -19.84 9.30 22.97
C SER A 346 -18.74 10.27 23.38
N LEU A 347 -19.11 11.40 24.00
CA LEU A 347 -18.14 12.41 24.47
C LEU A 347 -17.25 11.86 25.59
N GLU A 348 -17.82 11.09 26.51
CA GLU A 348 -17.08 10.48 27.61
C GLU A 348 -16.07 9.46 27.06
N HIS A 349 -16.51 8.62 26.12
CA HIS A 349 -15.66 7.65 25.45
C HIS A 349 -14.52 8.31 24.67
N TYR A 350 -14.80 9.36 23.91
CA TYR A 350 -13.77 10.09 23.17
C TYR A 350 -12.78 10.83 24.07
N ASN A 351 -13.25 11.44 25.16
CA ASN A 351 -12.39 12.06 26.16
C ASN A 351 -11.49 11.03 26.84
N ARG A 352 -12.04 9.84 27.17
CA ARG A 352 -11.26 8.74 27.72
C ARG A 352 -10.19 8.27 26.74
N ALA A 353 -10.53 8.13 25.45
CA ALA A 353 -9.57 7.78 24.40
C ALA A 353 -8.43 8.81 24.32
N TRP A 354 -8.75 10.10 24.40
CA TRP A 354 -7.78 11.18 24.34
C TRP A 354 -6.81 11.15 25.53
N GLN A 355 -7.36 11.00 26.74
CA GLN A 355 -6.58 10.91 27.99
C GLN A 355 -5.66 9.69 28.02
N VAL A 356 -6.19 8.49 27.71
CA VAL A 356 -5.42 7.24 27.72
C VAL A 356 -4.28 7.27 26.69
N SER A 357 -4.48 7.94 25.56
CA SER A 357 -3.44 8.12 24.56
C SER A 357 -2.39 9.18 24.89
N ASN A 358 -2.50 9.89 26.03
CA ASN A 358 -1.70 11.08 26.33
C ASN A 358 -1.69 12.09 25.17
N SER A 359 -2.86 12.34 24.56
CA SER A 359 -3.01 13.26 23.41
C SER A 359 -2.24 12.87 22.15
N THR A 360 -1.90 11.59 21.96
CA THR A 360 -1.18 11.10 20.77
C THR A 360 -2.09 10.40 19.75
N SER A 361 -3.36 10.13 20.11
CA SER A 361 -4.30 9.45 19.20
C SER A 361 -4.96 10.43 18.21
N ALA A 362 -4.49 10.41 16.95
CA ALA A 362 -5.10 11.20 15.88
C ALA A 362 -6.58 10.84 15.68
N ARG A 363 -6.98 9.57 15.86
CA ARG A 363 -8.39 9.15 15.76
C ARG A 363 -9.25 9.81 16.84
N ALA A 364 -8.79 9.85 18.09
CA ALA A 364 -9.53 10.46 19.18
C ALA A 364 -9.68 11.97 18.98
N ALA A 365 -8.61 12.66 18.56
CA ALA A 365 -8.66 14.08 18.20
C ALA A 365 -9.69 14.37 17.10
N ARG A 366 -9.72 13.55 16.04
CA ARG A 366 -10.71 13.68 14.96
C ARG A 366 -12.14 13.43 15.44
N ALA A 367 -12.33 12.43 16.30
CA ALA A 367 -13.64 12.08 16.82
C ALA A 367 -14.20 13.20 17.73
N LEU A 368 -13.38 13.75 18.62
CA LEU A 368 -13.74 14.92 19.45
C LEU A 368 -14.02 16.15 18.60
N GLY A 369 -13.14 16.47 17.64
CA GLY A 369 -13.33 17.59 16.72
C GLY A 369 -14.61 17.47 15.90
N GLY A 370 -14.88 16.28 15.34
CA GLY A 370 -16.10 15.98 14.60
C GLY A 370 -17.36 16.03 15.48
N TYR A 371 -17.28 15.56 16.74
CA TYR A 371 -18.38 15.61 17.69
C TYR A 371 -18.81 17.04 18.02
N HIS A 372 -17.86 17.91 18.36
CA HIS A 372 -18.14 19.32 18.63
C HIS A 372 -18.60 20.06 17.37
N PHE A 373 -17.98 19.78 16.22
CA PHE A 373 -18.38 20.36 14.93
C PHE A 373 -19.85 20.04 14.59
N ALA A 374 -20.27 18.79 14.76
CA ALA A 374 -21.65 18.37 14.47
C ALA A 374 -22.70 19.05 15.37
N ARG A 375 -22.29 19.63 16.51
CA ARG A 375 -23.15 20.36 17.45
C ARG A 375 -23.08 21.87 17.28
N GLY A 376 -22.23 22.38 16.39
CA GLY A 376 -22.02 23.81 16.19
C GLY A 376 -21.04 24.44 17.20
N ASP A 377 -20.37 23.64 18.04
CA ASP A 377 -19.39 24.12 19.02
C ASP A 377 -18.01 24.32 18.37
N TYR A 378 -17.90 25.22 17.39
CA TYR A 378 -16.69 25.37 16.56
C TYR A 378 -15.44 25.78 17.36
N THR A 379 -15.61 26.66 18.36
CA THR A 379 -14.54 27.04 19.31
C THR A 379 -13.87 25.86 20.01
N GLN A 380 -14.65 24.80 20.34
CA GLN A 380 -14.12 23.57 20.95
C GLN A 380 -13.63 22.57 19.91
N ALA A 381 -14.23 22.56 18.71
CA ALA A 381 -13.82 21.69 17.63
C ALA A 381 -12.41 22.01 17.10
N ILE A 382 -12.09 23.30 16.91
CA ILE A 382 -10.83 23.76 16.28
C ILE A 382 -9.57 23.25 17.00
N PRO A 383 -9.42 23.34 18.34
CA PRO A 383 -8.25 22.81 19.05
C PRO A 383 -8.03 21.30 18.79
N HIS A 384 -9.09 20.50 18.83
CA HIS A 384 -9.01 19.06 18.58
C HIS A 384 -8.66 18.75 17.12
N LEU A 385 -9.24 19.49 16.16
CA LEU A 385 -8.91 19.33 14.74
C LEU A 385 -7.47 19.74 14.44
N LYS A 386 -6.94 20.80 15.07
CA LYS A 386 -5.51 21.17 15.00
C LYS A 386 -4.61 20.06 15.52
N SER A 387 -4.94 19.45 16.66
CA SER A 387 -4.19 18.30 17.17
C SER A 387 -4.25 17.12 16.20
N ALA A 388 -5.40 16.86 15.59
CA ALA A 388 -5.55 15.80 14.60
C ALA A 388 -4.67 16.02 13.36
N THR A 389 -4.64 17.23 12.81
CA THR A 389 -3.82 17.56 11.63
C THR A 389 -2.33 17.62 11.95
N ALA A 390 -1.95 18.00 13.17
CA ALA A 390 -0.56 17.92 13.62
C ALA A 390 -0.06 16.47 13.76
N LEU A 391 -0.92 15.57 14.26
CA LEU A 391 -0.58 14.15 14.42
C LEU A 391 -0.60 13.39 13.10
N GLN A 392 -1.56 13.70 12.21
CA GLN A 392 -1.68 13.05 10.91
C GLN A 392 -1.98 14.08 9.80
N PRO A 393 -0.94 14.73 9.24
CA PRO A 393 -1.11 15.84 8.30
C PRO A 393 -1.75 15.46 6.96
N LEU A 394 -1.65 14.18 6.56
CA LEU A 394 -2.12 13.68 5.25
C LEU A 394 -3.61 13.29 5.23
N LEU A 395 -4.34 13.45 6.35
CA LEU A 395 -5.78 13.23 6.33
C LEU A 395 -6.52 14.51 5.90
N THR A 396 -7.24 14.46 4.79
CA THR A 396 -7.99 15.60 4.24
C THR A 396 -9.16 16.01 5.13
N ARG A 397 -9.94 15.05 5.66
CA ARG A 397 -11.20 15.34 6.37
C ARG A 397 -11.06 16.28 7.59
N PRO A 398 -10.05 16.16 8.47
CA PRO A 398 -9.86 17.10 9.58
C PRO A 398 -9.50 18.51 9.13
N TRP A 399 -8.69 18.65 8.07
CA TRP A 399 -8.39 19.96 7.47
C TRP A 399 -9.67 20.61 6.94
N PHE A 400 -10.50 19.83 6.25
CA PHE A 400 -11.76 20.31 5.68
C PHE A 400 -12.72 20.80 6.78
N LEU A 401 -12.95 19.97 7.81
CA LEU A 401 -13.81 20.36 8.95
C LEU A 401 -13.26 21.56 9.70
N MET A 402 -11.94 21.67 9.84
CA MET A 402 -11.30 22.82 10.47
C MET A 402 -11.47 24.09 9.65
N GLY A 403 -11.34 24.00 8.32
CA GLY A 403 -11.64 25.09 7.40
C GLY A 403 -13.07 25.57 7.53
N CYS A 404 -14.05 24.65 7.52
CA CYS A 404 -15.45 24.99 7.74
C CYS A 404 -15.69 25.63 9.12
N ALA A 405 -15.07 25.11 10.18
CA ALA A 405 -15.19 25.68 11.53
C ALA A 405 -14.66 27.12 11.59
N TYR A 406 -13.55 27.40 10.90
CA TYR A 406 -13.00 28.74 10.79
C TYR A 406 -13.88 29.71 10.02
N VAL A 407 -14.59 29.24 8.98
CA VAL A 407 -15.59 30.07 8.28
C VAL A 407 -16.69 30.51 9.22
N TRP A 408 -17.20 29.60 10.06
CA TRP A 408 -18.23 29.93 11.05
C TRP A 408 -17.76 30.89 12.15
N GLU A 409 -16.47 30.84 12.50
CA GLU A 409 -15.82 31.75 13.43
C GLU A 409 -15.27 33.02 12.75
N GLU A 410 -15.57 33.24 11.46
CA GLU A 410 -15.11 34.38 10.65
C GLU A 410 -13.57 34.55 10.58
N ALA A 411 -12.82 33.45 10.79
CA ALA A 411 -11.37 33.40 10.68
C ALA A 411 -10.94 33.06 9.25
N TRP A 412 -11.14 34.00 8.33
CA TRP A 412 -11.01 33.81 6.88
C TRP A 412 -9.62 33.34 6.42
N VAL A 413 -8.56 33.89 7.04
CA VAL A 413 -7.17 33.55 6.67
C VAL A 413 -6.86 32.10 7.03
N GLU A 414 -7.22 31.69 8.24
CA GLU A 414 -7.02 30.32 8.72
C GLU A 414 -7.91 29.32 7.96
N ALA A 415 -9.13 29.72 7.61
CA ALA A 415 -10.03 28.92 6.77
C ALA A 415 -9.38 28.65 5.40
N ARG A 416 -8.92 29.70 4.72
CA ARG A 416 -8.23 29.60 3.42
C ARG A 416 -7.00 28.70 3.52
N ASP A 417 -6.19 28.87 4.56
CA ASP A 417 -4.97 28.08 4.74
C ASP A 417 -5.32 26.59 4.98
N ALA A 418 -6.39 26.29 5.72
CA ALA A 418 -6.86 24.92 5.94
C ALA A 418 -7.39 24.27 4.65
N PHE A 419 -8.18 24.98 3.85
CA PHE A 419 -8.63 24.46 2.54
C PHE A 419 -7.48 24.34 1.55
N THR A 420 -6.50 25.25 1.57
CA THR A 420 -5.27 25.17 0.77
C THR A 420 -4.50 23.88 1.08
N ARG A 421 -4.49 23.44 2.35
CA ARG A 421 -3.94 22.12 2.72
C ARG A 421 -4.77 20.97 2.17
N CYS A 422 -6.10 21.08 2.15
CA CYS A 422 -6.97 20.05 1.56
C CYS A 422 -6.63 19.85 0.08
N VAL A 423 -6.60 20.92 -0.72
CA VAL A 423 -6.26 20.83 -2.15
C VAL A 423 -4.80 20.44 -2.39
N GLY A 424 -3.91 20.76 -1.46
CA GLY A 424 -2.52 20.29 -1.50
C GLY A 424 -2.39 18.79 -1.27
N ILE A 425 -3.30 18.17 -0.50
CA ILE A 425 -3.37 16.73 -0.27
C ILE A 425 -4.12 16.03 -1.40
N ASP A 426 -5.27 16.58 -1.80
CA ASP A 426 -6.15 16.08 -2.84
C ASP A 426 -6.60 17.22 -3.76
N GLN A 427 -5.95 17.33 -4.92
CA GLN A 427 -6.23 18.39 -5.89
C GLN A 427 -7.59 18.24 -6.60
N GLU A 428 -8.24 17.08 -6.50
CA GLU A 428 -9.57 16.81 -7.09
C GLU A 428 -10.72 17.14 -6.13
N ASP A 429 -10.42 17.58 -4.91
CA ASP A 429 -11.42 18.02 -3.95
C ASP A 429 -12.06 19.35 -4.39
N GLY A 430 -13.08 19.23 -5.25
CA GLY A 430 -13.86 20.34 -5.78
C GLY A 430 -14.58 21.14 -4.68
N GLU A 431 -14.94 20.52 -3.56
CA GLU A 431 -15.56 21.23 -2.42
C GLU A 431 -14.56 22.17 -1.78
N SER A 432 -13.33 21.71 -1.55
CA SER A 432 -12.25 22.55 -1.01
C SER A 432 -11.88 23.69 -1.96
N TRP A 433 -11.78 23.44 -3.26
CA TRP A 433 -11.54 24.50 -4.25
C TRP A 433 -12.63 25.56 -4.25
N ASN A 434 -13.90 25.14 -4.21
CA ASN A 434 -15.03 26.06 -4.13
C ASN A 434 -15.00 26.90 -2.85
N ASN A 435 -14.65 26.27 -1.71
CA ASN A 435 -14.54 26.97 -0.43
C ASN A 435 -13.38 27.97 -0.43
N ILE A 436 -12.22 27.66 -1.02
CA ILE A 436 -11.10 28.62 -1.18
C ILE A 436 -11.53 29.85 -1.97
N ALA A 437 -12.32 29.67 -3.03
CA ALA A 437 -12.80 30.80 -3.83
C ALA A 437 -13.83 31.67 -3.08
N SER A 438 -14.46 31.12 -2.05
CA SER A 438 -15.52 31.77 -1.28
C SER A 438 -15.02 32.51 -0.03
N VAL A 439 -13.83 32.15 0.49
CA VAL A 439 -13.17 32.78 1.66
C VAL A 439 -12.03 33.69 1.24
#